data_AF-A0A0F9A6W1-F1
#
_entry.id   AF-A0A0F9A6W1-F1
#
_cell.length_a   1.000
_cell.length_b   1.000
_cell.length_c   1.000
_cell.angle_alpha   90.00
_cell.angle_beta   90.00
_cell.angle_gamma   90.00
#
_symmetry.space_group_name_H-M   'P 1'
#
loop_
_entity.id
_entity.type
_entity.pdbx_description
1 polymer ?
#
loop_
_entity_poly.entity_id
_entity_poly.type
_entity_poly.pdbx_seq_one_letter_code
_entity_poly.pdbx_strand_id
1 'polypeptide(L)'
;MEKLQLHPKTLDEAIERWDAGRSLFSVEMGGLGPGYEQAIQILKKKRTKDGYWKLQNNHPGKLFFKIEGAGKPSRWNTLRALRILKWWEES
;
A
#
# COMPACT_ATOMS: atom_id res chain seq x y z
N MET A 1 4.27 -23.87 -22.23
CA MET A 1 4.68 -22.79 -21.32
C MET A 1 3.44 -22.23 -20.66
N GLU A 2 3.31 -22.45 -19.36
CA GLU A 2 2.19 -21.97 -18.55
C GLU A 2 2.28 -20.43 -18.45
N LYS A 3 1.18 -19.72 -18.72
CA LYS A 3 1.18 -18.25 -18.67
C LYS A 3 1.45 -17.81 -17.23
N LEU A 4 2.58 -17.16 -16.98
CA LEU A 4 2.89 -16.56 -15.69
C LEU A 4 1.83 -15.50 -15.38
N GLN A 5 1.01 -15.74 -14.37
CA GLN A 5 -0.11 -14.87 -14.03
C GLN A 5 0.38 -13.65 -13.23
N LEU A 6 0.74 -12.59 -13.95
CA LEU A 6 1.41 -11.40 -13.40
C LEU A 6 0.48 -10.52 -12.53
N HIS A 7 -0.82 -10.46 -12.83
CA HIS A 7 -1.78 -9.62 -12.09
C HIS A 7 -2.60 -10.39 -11.06
N PRO A 8 -2.87 -9.79 -9.88
CA PRO A 8 -3.80 -10.36 -8.91
C PRO A 8 -5.22 -10.35 -9.50
N LYS A 9 -5.96 -11.45 -9.32
CA LYS A 9 -7.36 -11.57 -9.75
C LYS A 9 -8.33 -10.95 -8.75
N THR A 10 -7.90 -10.79 -7.50
CA THR A 10 -8.74 -10.30 -6.40
C THR A 10 -8.04 -9.20 -5.61
N LEU A 11 -8.82 -8.39 -4.90
CA LEU A 11 -8.30 -7.34 -4.02
C LEU A 11 -7.49 -7.93 -2.86
N ASP A 12 -7.89 -9.08 -2.33
CA ASP A 12 -7.17 -9.78 -1.26
C ASP A 12 -5.80 -10.29 -1.74
N GLU A 13 -5.76 -10.90 -2.92
CA GLU A 13 -4.50 -11.34 -3.53
C GLU A 13 -3.57 -10.15 -3.82
N ALA A 14 -4.12 -9.01 -4.26
CA ALA A 14 -3.35 -7.79 -4.49
C ALA A 14 -2.73 -7.26 -3.18
N ILE A 15 -3.50 -7.26 -2.10
CA ILE A 15 -3.03 -6.83 -0.77
C ILE A 15 -1.94 -7.78 -0.26
N GLU A 16 -2.13 -9.09 -0.38
CA GLU A 16 -1.15 -10.07 0.08
C GLU A 16 0.18 -9.95 -0.67
N ARG A 17 0.14 -9.83 -2.01
CA ARG A 17 1.34 -9.64 -2.83
C ARG A 17 2.06 -8.33 -2.48
N TRP A 18 1.30 -7.26 -2.25
CA TRP A 18 1.83 -5.96 -1.82
C TRP A 18 2.51 -6.05 -0.45
N ASP A 19 1.85 -6.64 0.54
CA ASP A 19 2.35 -6.75 1.91
C ASP A 19 3.57 -7.68 2.00
N ALA A 20 3.64 -8.68 1.13
CA ALA A 20 4.80 -9.56 1.01
C ALA A 20 5.96 -8.97 0.19
N GLY A 21 5.81 -7.78 -0.40
CA GLY A 21 6.83 -7.19 -1.27
C GLY A 21 7.09 -7.99 -2.56
N ARG A 22 6.13 -8.83 -2.96
CA ARG A 22 6.22 -9.70 -4.16
C ARG A 22 5.70 -9.01 -5.42
N SER A 23 5.25 -7.77 -5.32
CA SER A 23 4.91 -6.93 -6.48
C SER A 23 6.20 -6.51 -7.20
N LEU A 24 6.38 -6.99 -8.43
CA LEU A 24 7.55 -6.63 -9.25
C LEU A 24 7.37 -5.21 -9.80
N PHE A 25 8.08 -4.23 -9.23
CA PHE A 25 8.26 -2.92 -9.85
C PHE A 25 9.33 -3.04 -10.95
N SER A 26 8.91 -3.35 -12.18
CA SER A 26 9.76 -3.11 -13.36
C SER A 26 9.26 -1.87 -14.10
N VAL A 27 10.15 -0.89 -14.26
CA VAL A 27 9.92 0.34 -15.04
C VAL A 27 9.73 0.02 -16.53
N GLU A 28 10.38 -1.03 -17.04
CA GLU A 28 10.26 -1.47 -18.44
C GLU A 28 8.88 -2.07 -18.77
N MET A 29 8.12 -2.53 -17.76
CA MET A 29 6.83 -3.18 -17.94
C MET A 29 5.63 -2.28 -17.57
N GLY A 30 5.83 -0.96 -17.44
CA GLY A 30 4.76 -0.03 -17.05
C GLY A 30 4.21 -0.27 -15.64
N GLY A 31 4.97 -0.94 -14.77
CA GLY A 31 4.60 -1.27 -13.40
C GLY A 31 3.53 -2.37 -13.31
N LEU A 32 3.93 -3.59 -12.94
CA LEU A 32 3.02 -4.68 -12.55
C LEU A 32 2.43 -4.47 -11.13
N GLY A 33 2.20 -3.21 -10.76
CA GLY A 33 1.50 -2.84 -9.54
C GLY A 33 -0.01 -2.82 -9.76
N PRO A 34 -0.81 -2.65 -8.69
CA PRO A 34 -2.20 -2.24 -8.86
C PRO A 34 -2.24 -0.95 -9.70
N GLY A 35 -3.10 -0.89 -10.71
CA GLY A 35 -3.46 0.35 -11.38
C GLY A 35 -4.06 1.34 -10.39
N TYR A 36 -4.23 2.60 -10.82
CA TYR A 36 -4.59 3.70 -9.91
C TYR A 36 -5.88 3.40 -9.13
N GLU A 37 -6.91 2.87 -9.78
CA GLU A 37 -8.18 2.50 -9.14
C GLU A 37 -7.98 1.41 -8.08
N GLN A 38 -7.20 0.37 -8.40
CA GLN A 38 -6.92 -0.71 -7.46
C GLN A 38 -6.08 -0.21 -6.28
N ALA A 39 -5.14 0.70 -6.50
CA ALA A 39 -4.35 1.33 -5.45
C ALA A 39 -5.25 2.13 -4.49
N ILE A 40 -6.22 2.88 -5.03
CA ILE A 40 -7.21 3.60 -4.22
C ILE A 40 -8.11 2.64 -3.43
N GLN A 41 -8.54 1.52 -4.03
CA GLN A 41 -9.31 0.50 -3.31
C GLN A 41 -8.52 -0.14 -2.17
N ILE A 42 -7.24 -0.45 -2.39
CA ILE A 42 -6.34 -0.94 -1.33
C ILE A 42 -6.21 0.11 -0.23
N LEU A 43 -6.03 1.38 -0.59
CA LEU A 43 -5.92 2.48 0.35
C LEU A 43 -7.20 2.60 1.21
N LYS A 44 -8.38 2.59 0.59
CA LYS A 44 -9.68 2.62 1.29
C LYS A 44 -9.85 1.41 2.20
N LYS A 45 -9.51 0.20 1.74
CA LYS A 45 -9.62 -1.04 2.52
C LYS A 45 -8.67 -1.09 3.72
N LYS A 46 -7.50 -0.45 3.64
CA LYS A 46 -6.54 -0.38 4.75
C LYS A 46 -6.88 0.66 5.82
N ARG A 47 -7.93 1.47 5.63
CA ARG A 47 -8.40 2.43 6.62
C ARG A 47 -8.96 1.68 7.84
N THR A 48 -8.48 2.01 9.03
CA THR A 48 -9.04 1.45 10.27
C THR A 48 -10.44 2.02 10.53
N LYS A 49 -11.19 1.39 11.45
CA LYS A 49 -12.52 1.89 11.88
C LYS A 49 -12.46 3.33 12.41
N ASP A 50 -11.37 3.67 13.07
CA ASP A 50 -11.11 5.03 13.59
C ASP A 50 -10.62 6.02 12.51
N GLY A 51 -10.49 5.57 11.26
CA GLY A 51 -10.16 6.40 10.12
C GLY A 51 -8.67 6.61 9.84
N TYR A 52 -7.78 5.85 10.48
CA TYR A 52 -6.32 5.96 10.35
C TYR A 52 -5.70 4.88 9.46
N TRP A 53 -4.43 5.06 9.11
CA TRP A 53 -3.61 4.04 8.44
C TRP A 53 -2.45 3.62 9.31
N LYS A 54 -2.21 2.31 9.42
CA LYS A 54 -1.13 1.76 10.25
C LYS A 54 0.23 1.90 9.56
N LEU A 55 1.29 1.98 10.36
CA LEU A 55 2.65 1.72 9.87
C LEU A 55 2.79 0.21 9.62
N GLN A 56 3.07 -0.21 8.39
CA GLN A 56 3.15 -1.64 8.04
C GLN A 56 4.40 -2.29 8.64
N ASN A 57 5.59 -1.77 8.27
CA ASN A 57 6.86 -2.34 8.69
C ASN A 57 7.77 -1.28 9.30
N ASN A 58 8.60 -1.71 10.24
CA ASN A 58 9.80 -0.99 10.61
C ASN A 58 10.96 -1.56 9.80
N HIS A 59 11.70 -0.70 9.12
CA HIS A 59 12.91 -1.16 8.45
C HIS A 59 13.99 -1.50 9.48
N PRO A 60 14.69 -2.64 9.32
CA PRO A 60 15.77 -3.01 10.23
C PRO A 60 16.96 -2.05 10.09
N GLY A 61 17.62 -1.72 11.21
CA GLY A 61 18.77 -0.82 11.23
C GLY A 61 18.88 -0.03 12.54
N LYS A 62 20.03 0.64 12.74
CA LYS A 62 20.20 1.56 13.87
C LYS A 62 19.46 2.86 13.57
N LEU A 63 18.50 3.19 14.42
CA LEU A 63 17.76 4.44 14.35
C LEU A 63 18.16 5.32 15.54
N PHE A 64 18.42 6.59 15.28
CA PHE A 64 18.66 7.57 16.35
C PHE A 64 17.39 7.83 17.17
N PHE A 65 16.23 7.90 16.49
CA PHE A 65 14.94 8.10 17.13
C PHE A 65 13.86 7.25 16.45
N LYS A 66 13.03 6.60 17.27
CA LYS A 66 11.88 5.84 16.79
C LYS A 66 10.61 6.67 16.96
N ILE A 67 10.14 7.27 15.87
CA ILE A 67 9.00 8.19 15.88
C ILE A 67 7.66 7.44 15.90
N GLU A 68 7.57 6.31 15.19
CA GLU A 68 6.33 5.51 15.07
C GLU A 68 6.62 4.02 15.28
N GLY A 69 5.56 3.25 15.52
CA GLY A 69 5.64 1.79 15.73
C GLY A 69 4.86 1.03 14.67
N ALA A 70 5.46 -0.01 14.09
CA ALA A 70 4.78 -0.96 13.20
C ALA A 70 3.51 -1.51 13.86
N GLY A 71 2.46 -1.70 13.04
CA GLY A 71 1.12 -2.12 13.46
C GLY A 71 0.27 -1.04 14.13
N LYS A 72 0.85 0.11 14.55
CA LYS A 72 0.12 1.22 15.16
C LYS A 72 -0.34 2.24 14.12
N PRO A 73 -1.41 3.00 14.37
CA PRO A 73 -1.78 4.15 13.55
C PRO A 73 -0.57 5.07 13.32
N SER A 74 -0.28 5.38 12.06
CA SER A 74 0.79 6.27 11.63
C SER A 74 0.20 7.62 11.25
N ARG A 75 0.73 8.68 11.85
CA ARG A 75 0.42 10.07 11.54
C ARG A 75 0.75 10.38 10.08
N TRP A 76 1.91 9.95 9.62
CA TRP A 76 2.39 10.24 8.26
C TRP A 76 1.62 9.49 7.19
N ASN A 77 1.36 8.19 7.39
CA ASN A 77 0.57 7.42 6.44
C ASN A 77 -0.87 7.93 6.41
N THR A 78 -1.44 8.29 7.56
CA THR A 78 -2.79 8.87 7.61
C THR A 78 -2.84 10.19 6.84
N LEU A 79 -1.89 11.10 7.06
CA LEU A 79 -1.85 12.37 6.33
C LEU A 79 -1.76 12.16 4.81
N ARG A 80 -0.87 11.26 4.36
CA ARG A 80 -0.71 10.95 2.93
C ARG A 80 -1.98 10.32 2.35
N ALA A 81 -2.56 9.34 3.04
CA ALA A 81 -3.78 8.67 2.61
C ALA A 81 -4.94 9.65 2.46
N LEU A 82 -5.15 10.52 3.46
CA LEU A 82 -6.21 11.54 3.41
C LEU A 82 -6.02 12.51 2.24
N ARG A 83 -4.79 12.96 1.97
CA ARG A 83 -4.50 13.85 0.84
C ARG A 83 -4.78 13.18 -0.50
N ILE A 84 -4.35 11.93 -0.68
CA ILE A 84 -4.57 11.16 -1.91
C ILE A 84 -6.07 10.93 -2.13
N LEU A 85 -6.79 10.49 -1.09
CA LEU A 85 -8.23 10.23 -1.19
C LEU A 85 -9.01 11.50 -1.50
N LYS A 86 -8.67 12.62 -0.83
CA LYS A 86 -9.28 13.92 -1.13
C LYS A 86 -9.09 14.29 -2.60
N TRP A 87 -7.85 14.24 -3.10
CA TRP A 87 -7.56 14.57 -4.48
C TRP A 87 -8.31 13.65 -5.46
N TRP A 88 -8.31 12.35 -5.22
CA TRP A 88 -9.00 11.37 -6.07
C TRP A 88 -10.52 11.57 -6.12
N GLU A 89 -11.13 12.04 -5.04
CA GLU A 89 -12.58 12.30 -4.96
C GLU A 89 -12.97 13.66 -5.56
N GLU A 90 -12.01 14.58 -5.68
CA GLU A 90 -12.18 15.91 -6.27
C GLU A 90 -11.77 15.99 -7.75
N SER A 91 -11.13 14.94 -8.30
CA SER A 91 -10.67 14.84 -9.70
C SER A 91 -11.70 14.14 -10.57
#